data_AF-A0A2E8L027-F1
#
_entry.id   AF-A0A2E8L027-F1
#
_cell.length_a   1.000
_cell.length_b   1.000
_cell.length_c   1.000
_cell.angle_alpha   90.00
_cell.angle_beta   90.00
_cell.angle_gamma   90.00
#
_symmetry.space_group_name_H-M   'P 1'
#
loop_
_entity.id
_entity.type
_entity.pdbx_description
1 polymer ?
#
loop_
_entity_poly.entity_id
_entity_poly.type
_entity_poly.pdbx_seq_one_letter_code
_entity_poly.pdbx_strand_id
1 'polypeptide(L)'
;TIRPKGYQSTIPPFQFVSFDPETEQYLTAYSAPIPLETTTGSTNPGPARSRPTADDGFFTGVENILGIKTSNLFEDSPRDPISHWWHIIPGILSFLLLLQIIRSRILPLLAASKGDPDILQAIDMLEKKEADSTTFLRKAGSLIEESIPEDSRDEAIRQIIASRDEHCFRPDKSAPDITDVQRQEIIRHLRQRLIKNASALILLTSLVISNVEASPPPEPERNVLLQAEAAWNTKAYRLALELYQTAHENRPSSSDILYNIGNCHFKLGESGLASLYYHRALQIDPTHPEALQNLQFIQKETGAILPTATGYQNWISLVSRDTYSTALAAGFWLILLAVLSLLQTHRFRRFHRACLWVGSVTAIASGTVLISYPTLSGFAAHHEHVVMIHSAPVMAGSSATTPEKNRDGSAMNSQSLFPIAPGTLCRLIANRGEWTYIELANGLRAWVPRNTTCPVLPVSAIPERF
;
A
#
# COMPACT_ATOMS: atom_id res chain seq x y z
N THR A 1 1.44 -15.32 40.75
CA THR A 1 0.06 -14.81 40.90
C THR A 1 0.01 -13.80 42.03
N ILE A 2 0.04 -12.50 41.72
CA ILE A 2 -0.25 -11.45 42.71
C ILE A 2 -1.76 -11.53 42.95
N ARG A 3 -2.19 -12.11 44.07
CA ARG A 3 -3.60 -12.02 44.48
C ARG A 3 -3.83 -10.61 45.03
N PRO A 4 -4.86 -9.87 44.58
CA PRO A 4 -5.23 -8.62 45.21
C PRO A 4 -5.56 -8.88 46.69
N LYS A 5 -4.98 -8.08 47.59
CA LYS A 5 -5.24 -8.14 49.04
C LYS A 5 -6.61 -7.52 49.33
N GLY A 6 -7.68 -8.20 48.93
CA GLY A 6 -9.05 -7.82 49.26
C GLY A 6 -9.51 -6.49 48.68
N TYR A 7 -10.78 -6.19 48.96
CA TYR A 7 -11.43 -4.94 48.55
C TYR A 7 -10.94 -3.79 49.44
N GLN A 8 -10.35 -2.76 48.85
CA GLN A 8 -10.01 -1.52 49.57
C GLN A 8 -11.11 -0.50 49.29
N SER A 9 -11.90 -0.18 50.33
CA SER A 9 -12.98 0.83 50.26
C SER A 9 -12.49 2.27 50.38
N THR A 10 -11.19 2.46 50.57
CA THR A 10 -10.55 3.77 50.69
C THR A 10 -9.17 3.75 50.03
N ILE A 11 -8.79 4.85 49.41
CA ILE A 11 -7.40 5.12 49.01
C ILE A 11 -6.67 5.60 50.26
N PRO A 12 -5.49 5.03 50.61
CA PRO A 12 -4.74 5.45 51.78
C PRO A 12 -4.28 6.91 51.67
N PRO A 13 -4.13 7.61 52.80
CA PRO A 13 -3.74 9.02 52.81
C PRO A 13 -2.33 9.22 52.24
N PHE A 14 -2.15 10.30 51.47
CA PHE A 14 -0.85 10.66 50.90
C PHE A 14 -0.02 11.41 51.94
N GLN A 15 1.26 11.05 52.05
CA GLN A 15 2.22 11.72 52.93
C GLN A 15 2.91 12.86 52.17
N PHE A 16 2.84 14.06 52.73
CA PHE A 16 3.58 15.24 52.26
C PHE A 16 4.64 15.60 53.29
N VAL A 17 5.88 15.74 52.85
CA VAL A 17 6.98 16.18 53.71
C VAL A 17 7.51 17.50 53.16
N SER A 18 7.48 18.55 53.98
CA SER A 18 8.06 19.86 53.66
C SER A 18 9.06 20.25 54.75
N PHE A 19 10.14 20.91 54.35
CA PHE A 19 11.15 21.42 55.29
C PHE A 19 10.82 22.86 55.65
N ASP A 20 10.74 23.17 56.94
CA ASP A 20 10.56 24.52 57.44
C ASP A 20 11.93 25.14 57.79
N PRO A 21 12.39 26.16 57.04
CA PRO A 21 13.72 26.75 57.24
C PRO A 21 13.81 27.64 58.48
N GLU A 22 12.71 28.09 59.09
CA GLU A 22 12.77 28.91 60.32
C GLU A 22 12.94 28.06 61.57
N THR A 23 12.41 26.83 61.54
CA THR A 23 12.48 25.88 62.66
C THR A 23 13.47 24.74 62.44
N GLU A 24 14.10 24.68 61.26
CA GLU A 24 15.04 23.64 60.79
C GLU A 24 14.50 22.20 60.92
N GLN A 25 13.19 22.02 60.81
CA GLN A 25 12.55 20.71 60.95
C GLN A 25 11.75 20.30 59.72
N TYR A 26 11.67 18.99 59.49
CA TYR A 26 10.80 18.42 58.45
C TYR A 26 9.38 18.22 59.02
N LEU A 27 8.43 18.97 58.47
CA LEU A 27 7.02 18.83 58.76
C LEU A 27 6.43 17.77 57.84
N THR A 28 5.78 16.77 58.44
CA THR A 28 5.04 15.74 57.69
C THR A 28 3.55 15.94 57.90
N ALA A 29 2.82 16.15 56.81
CA ALA A 29 1.35 16.22 56.79
C ALA A 29 0.78 15.05 55.99
N TYR A 30 -0.41 14.60 56.37
CA TYR A 30 -1.12 13.53 55.66
C TYR A 30 -2.42 14.07 55.10
N SER A 31 -2.79 13.66 53.88
CA SER A 31 -4.13 13.94 53.35
C SER A 31 -5.18 13.15 54.14
N ALA A 32 -6.46 13.52 54.03
CA ALA A 32 -7.52 12.62 54.44
C ALA A 32 -7.56 11.38 53.50
N PRO A 33 -7.95 10.19 54.01
CA PRO A 33 -8.24 9.04 53.16
C PRO A 33 -9.42 9.35 52.22
N ILE A 34 -9.34 8.92 50.96
CA ILE A 34 -10.40 9.18 49.98
C ILE A 34 -11.31 7.94 49.91
N PRO A 35 -12.61 8.05 50.23
CA PRO A 35 -13.53 6.92 50.12
C PRO A 35 -13.76 6.55 48.66
N LEU A 36 -13.74 5.24 48.36
CA LEU A 36 -14.12 4.68 47.07
C LEU A 36 -15.56 4.18 47.18
N GLU A 37 -16.51 4.95 46.65
CA GLU A 37 -17.88 4.49 46.52
C GLU A 37 -18.03 3.64 45.25
N THR A 38 -18.31 2.37 45.45
CA THR A 38 -18.46 1.39 44.38
C THR A 38 -19.91 0.98 44.31
N THR A 39 -20.64 1.48 43.31
CA THR A 39 -22.02 1.09 43.08
C THR A 39 -22.05 -0.31 42.49
N THR A 40 -22.29 -1.33 43.33
CA THR A 40 -22.60 -2.68 42.84
C THR A 40 -23.95 -2.63 42.13
N GLY A 41 -23.94 -2.79 40.81
CA GLY A 41 -25.16 -2.87 40.00
C GLY A 41 -26.08 -3.97 40.52
N SER A 42 -27.21 -3.60 41.07
CA SER A 42 -28.27 -4.52 41.49
C SER A 42 -28.85 -5.21 40.26
N THR A 43 -28.66 -6.52 40.16
CA THR A 43 -29.34 -7.40 39.22
C THR A 43 -30.82 -7.48 39.57
N ASN A 44 -31.67 -6.79 38.81
CA ASN A 44 -33.07 -7.13 38.59
C ASN A 44 -33.37 -6.98 37.09
N PRO A 45 -33.87 -8.01 36.40
CA PRO A 45 -34.16 -7.93 34.97
C PRO A 45 -35.54 -7.29 34.76
N GLY A 46 -35.55 -6.09 34.18
CA GLY A 46 -36.75 -5.38 33.71
C GLY A 46 -36.44 -4.67 32.39
N PRO A 47 -37.44 -4.46 31.50
CA PRO A 47 -37.19 -4.35 30.07
C PRO A 47 -36.47 -3.06 29.70
N ALA A 48 -35.52 -3.21 28.77
CA ALA A 48 -34.59 -2.20 28.31
C ALA A 48 -35.27 -0.89 27.91
N ARG A 49 -34.83 0.21 28.52
CA ARG A 49 -34.90 1.54 27.93
C ARG A 49 -33.48 2.08 27.79
N SER A 50 -33.01 2.08 26.55
CA SER A 50 -31.77 2.68 26.09
C SER A 50 -31.72 4.18 26.45
N ARG A 51 -30.63 4.59 27.11
CA ARG A 51 -30.16 5.99 27.08
C ARG A 51 -28.84 6.03 26.31
N PRO A 52 -28.69 6.98 25.37
CA PRO A 52 -27.55 7.03 24.46
C PRO A 52 -26.36 7.66 25.17
N THR A 53 -25.21 6.99 25.14
CA THR A 53 -23.93 7.54 25.61
C THR A 53 -22.93 7.47 24.48
N ALA A 54 -22.44 8.67 24.12
CA ALA A 54 -21.26 9.02 23.34
C ALA A 54 -20.75 7.97 22.35
N ASP A 55 -20.96 8.28 21.08
CA ASP A 55 -20.43 7.58 19.92
C ASP A 55 -18.89 7.75 19.87
N ASP A 56 -18.16 6.91 20.63
CA ASP A 56 -16.76 6.59 20.33
C ASP A 56 -16.75 5.64 19.13
N GLY A 57 -17.12 6.20 17.97
CA GLY A 57 -17.23 5.48 16.72
C GLY A 57 -15.87 5.11 16.16
N PHE A 58 -15.15 4.15 16.75
CA PHE A 58 -14.14 3.32 16.09
C PHE A 58 -13.92 2.02 16.91
N PHE A 59 -14.65 0.96 16.52
CA PHE A 59 -14.39 -0.46 16.79
C PHE A 59 -13.99 -0.88 18.22
N THR A 60 -14.94 -0.87 19.16
CA THR A 60 -14.81 -1.49 20.50
C THR A 60 -15.56 -2.82 20.63
N GLY A 61 -15.85 -3.50 19.52
CA GLY A 61 -16.74 -4.69 19.50
C GLY A 61 -16.09 -6.04 19.21
N VAL A 62 -14.76 -6.18 19.22
CA VAL A 62 -14.10 -7.47 18.92
C VAL A 62 -13.54 -8.07 20.20
N GLU A 63 -14.44 -8.72 20.96
CA GLU A 63 -14.10 -9.50 22.15
C GLU A 63 -13.45 -10.86 21.81
N ASN A 64 -13.38 -11.24 20.53
CA ASN A 64 -12.81 -12.50 20.06
C ASN A 64 -12.11 -12.35 18.71
N ILE A 65 -11.03 -13.11 18.48
CA ILE A 65 -10.42 -13.27 17.16
C ILE A 65 -11.46 -13.67 16.11
N LEU A 66 -11.44 -12.98 14.97
CA LEU A 66 -12.30 -13.28 13.81
C LEU A 66 -12.07 -14.72 13.33
N GLY A 67 -13.14 -15.37 12.85
CA GLY A 67 -13.08 -16.74 12.35
C GLY A 67 -12.13 -16.92 11.15
N ILE A 68 -11.99 -18.16 10.68
CA ILE A 68 -11.24 -18.44 9.45
C ILE A 68 -11.92 -17.81 8.23
N LYS A 69 -11.11 -17.44 7.23
CA LYS A 69 -11.56 -17.03 5.91
C LYS A 69 -11.77 -18.28 5.07
N THR A 70 -12.99 -18.47 4.54
CA THR A 70 -13.41 -19.71 3.85
C THR A 70 -12.97 -19.74 2.39
N SER A 71 -12.91 -20.94 1.82
CA SER A 71 -12.49 -21.30 0.46
C SER A 71 -13.39 -20.75 -0.66
N ASN A 72 -14.46 -20.03 -0.30
CA ASN A 72 -15.17 -19.14 -1.22
C ASN A 72 -14.34 -17.92 -1.64
N LEU A 73 -13.07 -17.84 -1.23
CA LEU A 73 -12.00 -16.98 -1.74
C LEU A 73 -11.79 -16.95 -3.28
N PHE A 74 -12.55 -17.73 -4.06
CA PHE A 74 -12.55 -17.71 -5.54
C PHE A 74 -13.82 -17.15 -6.16
N GLU A 75 -14.86 -16.92 -5.37
CA GLU A 75 -15.90 -15.98 -5.74
C GLU A 75 -15.49 -14.67 -5.09
N ASP A 76 -15.37 -13.62 -5.89
CA ASP A 76 -15.22 -12.27 -5.41
C ASP A 76 -16.19 -12.06 -4.23
N SER A 77 -15.67 -12.07 -2.99
CA SER A 77 -16.31 -11.29 -1.95
C SER A 77 -16.46 -9.93 -2.61
N PRO A 78 -17.68 -9.38 -2.76
CA PRO A 78 -17.85 -8.16 -3.52
C PRO A 78 -16.97 -7.12 -2.83
N ARG A 79 -15.77 -6.90 -3.39
CA ARG A 79 -14.83 -5.88 -2.95
C ARG A 79 -15.70 -4.65 -2.89
N ASP A 80 -15.89 -4.09 -1.69
CA ASP A 80 -16.93 -3.12 -1.38
C ASP A 80 -17.38 -2.42 -2.65
N PRO A 81 -18.55 -2.77 -3.23
CA PRO A 81 -18.87 -2.37 -4.60
C PRO A 81 -18.74 -0.85 -4.73
N ILE A 82 -19.04 -0.13 -3.65
CA ILE A 82 -18.92 1.32 -3.53
C ILE A 82 -17.49 1.85 -3.82
N SER A 83 -16.42 1.14 -3.43
CA SER A 83 -15.02 1.57 -3.63
C SER A 83 -14.55 1.46 -5.08
N HIS A 84 -15.10 0.54 -5.88
CA HIS A 84 -14.75 0.45 -7.30
C HIS A 84 -15.68 1.26 -8.21
N TRP A 85 -16.93 1.51 -7.80
CA TRP A 85 -17.89 2.22 -8.64
C TRP A 85 -17.51 3.68 -8.91
N TRP A 86 -16.76 4.32 -8.01
CA TRP A 86 -16.29 5.68 -8.26
C TRP A 86 -15.21 5.75 -9.36
N HIS A 87 -14.53 4.65 -9.70
CA HIS A 87 -13.65 4.58 -10.86
C HIS A 87 -14.41 4.36 -12.18
N ILE A 88 -15.60 3.77 -12.12
CA ILE A 88 -16.41 3.47 -13.32
C ILE A 88 -16.83 4.77 -14.03
N ILE A 89 -17.28 5.76 -13.27
CA ILE A 89 -17.75 7.05 -13.81
C ILE A 89 -16.64 7.79 -14.60
N PRO A 90 -15.46 8.10 -14.03
CA PRO A 90 -14.40 8.74 -14.76
C PRO A 90 -13.81 7.82 -15.84
N GLY A 91 -13.87 6.49 -15.64
CA GLY A 91 -13.55 5.49 -16.67
C GLY A 91 -14.40 5.64 -17.92
N ILE A 92 -15.73 5.61 -17.79
CA ILE A 92 -16.68 5.80 -18.90
C ILE A 92 -16.47 7.16 -19.55
N LEU A 93 -16.30 8.23 -18.77
CA LEU A 93 -16.07 9.57 -19.31
C LEU A 93 -14.76 9.63 -20.12
N SER A 94 -13.68 9.03 -19.61
CA SER A 94 -12.41 8.95 -20.33
C SER A 94 -12.54 8.14 -21.62
N PHE A 95 -13.29 7.03 -21.59
CA PHE A 95 -13.55 6.19 -22.76
C PHE A 95 -14.34 6.94 -23.83
N LEU A 96 -15.38 7.69 -23.45
CA LEU A 96 -16.16 8.51 -24.38
C LEU A 96 -15.33 9.63 -25.01
N LEU A 97 -14.50 10.32 -24.22
CA LEU A 97 -13.58 11.34 -24.72
C LEU A 97 -12.56 10.74 -25.68
N LEU A 98 -12.01 9.58 -25.33
CA LEU A 98 -11.04 8.87 -26.15
C LEU A 98 -11.66 8.35 -27.44
N LEU A 99 -12.88 7.80 -27.41
CA LEU A 99 -13.63 7.39 -28.60
C LEU A 99 -13.92 8.58 -29.52
N GLN A 100 -14.26 9.74 -28.96
CA GLN A 100 -14.44 10.97 -29.72
C GLN A 100 -13.13 11.47 -30.34
N ILE A 101 -12.01 11.42 -29.62
CA ILE A 101 -10.68 11.74 -30.16
C ILE A 101 -10.30 10.77 -31.28
N ILE A 102 -10.53 9.47 -31.09
CA ILE A 102 -10.30 8.47 -32.13
C ILE A 102 -11.13 8.83 -33.36
N ARG A 103 -12.44 9.01 -33.22
CA ARG A 103 -13.34 9.30 -34.34
C ARG A 103 -13.00 10.62 -35.05
N SER A 104 -12.65 11.67 -34.31
CA SER A 104 -12.45 13.01 -34.87
C SER A 104 -11.03 13.29 -35.37
N ARG A 105 -10.01 12.61 -34.82
CA ARG A 105 -8.61 12.88 -35.13
C ARG A 105 -7.85 11.66 -35.66
N ILE A 106 -8.06 10.47 -35.10
CA ILE A 106 -7.25 9.29 -35.43
C ILE A 106 -7.83 8.50 -36.61
N LEU A 107 -9.15 8.29 -36.64
CA LEU A 107 -9.84 7.58 -37.71
C LEU A 107 -9.65 8.25 -39.08
N PRO A 108 -9.69 9.60 -39.20
CA PRO A 108 -9.34 10.27 -40.45
C PRO A 108 -7.87 10.06 -40.84
N LEU A 109 -6.96 10.03 -39.86
CA LEU A 109 -5.54 9.76 -40.10
C LEU A 109 -5.29 8.30 -40.52
N LEU A 110 -6.03 7.34 -39.97
CA LEU A 110 -5.96 5.91 -40.34
C LEU A 110 -6.67 5.62 -41.67
N ALA A 111 -7.76 6.32 -41.97
CA ALA A 111 -8.44 6.22 -43.26
C ALA A 111 -7.61 6.85 -44.39
N ALA A 112 -6.84 7.92 -44.09
CA ALA A 112 -5.85 8.49 -45.01
C ALA A 112 -4.58 7.62 -45.08
N SER A 113 -4.16 7.03 -43.96
CA SER A 113 -3.10 6.04 -43.88
C SER A 113 -3.62 4.65 -44.29
N LYS A 114 -3.86 4.46 -45.59
CA LYS A 114 -3.41 3.19 -46.18
C LYS A 114 -1.92 3.13 -45.91
N GLY A 115 -1.55 2.46 -44.82
CA GLY A 115 -0.20 2.40 -44.34
C GLY A 115 0.64 1.63 -45.33
N ASP A 116 1.48 2.33 -46.08
CA ASP A 116 2.65 1.73 -46.64
C ASP A 116 3.87 2.14 -45.80
N PRO A 117 4.78 1.20 -45.47
CA PRO A 117 6.11 1.49 -44.89
C PRO A 117 6.94 2.48 -45.76
N ASP A 118 6.43 2.82 -46.93
CA ASP A 118 6.99 3.73 -47.92
C ASP A 118 7.04 5.20 -47.48
N ILE A 119 6.25 5.68 -46.50
CA ILE A 119 6.22 7.13 -46.18
C ILE A 119 7.51 7.62 -45.51
N LEU A 120 8.06 6.87 -44.53
CA LEU A 120 9.35 7.22 -43.91
C LEU A 120 10.49 7.03 -44.91
N GLN A 121 10.39 6.02 -45.77
CA GLN A 121 11.33 5.80 -46.86
C GLN A 121 11.26 6.91 -47.93
N ALA A 122 10.08 7.45 -48.21
CA ALA A 122 9.88 8.58 -49.12
C ALA A 122 10.49 9.87 -48.58
N ILE A 123 10.46 10.08 -47.25
CA ILE A 123 11.16 11.20 -46.59
C ILE A 123 12.69 11.01 -46.63
N ASP A 124 13.19 9.79 -46.41
CA ASP A 124 14.63 9.49 -46.56
C ASP A 124 15.08 9.65 -48.03
N MET A 125 14.22 9.35 -49.00
CA MET A 125 14.44 9.57 -50.43
C MET A 125 14.36 11.05 -50.84
N LEU A 126 13.62 11.89 -50.11
CA LEU A 126 13.64 13.36 -50.25
C LEU A 126 14.96 13.95 -49.76
N GLU A 127 15.60 13.31 -48.77
CA GLU A 127 16.89 13.72 -48.20
C GLU A 127 18.07 13.24 -49.06
N LYS A 128 18.00 12.04 -49.63
CA LYS A 128 19.13 11.37 -50.34
C LYS A 128 19.32 11.73 -51.82
N LYS A 129 18.65 12.73 -52.39
CA LYS A 129 18.80 13.07 -53.82
C LYS A 129 18.99 14.56 -54.08
N GLU A 130 20.05 14.87 -54.83
CA GLU A 130 20.31 16.12 -55.55
C GLU A 130 19.21 16.38 -56.60
N ALA A 131 18.01 16.72 -56.12
CA ALA A 131 16.89 17.09 -56.96
C ALA A 131 16.80 18.61 -57.05
N ASP A 132 16.57 19.10 -58.27
CA ASP A 132 16.16 20.46 -58.59
C ASP A 132 15.04 20.95 -57.64
N SER A 133 15.03 22.24 -57.29
CA SER A 133 14.10 22.86 -56.32
C SER A 133 12.64 22.50 -56.64
N THR A 134 12.32 22.44 -57.93
CA THR A 134 10.99 22.10 -58.46
C THR A 134 10.59 20.65 -58.19
N THR A 135 11.51 19.69 -58.32
CA THR A 135 11.22 18.27 -58.09
C THR A 135 11.11 17.95 -56.61
N PHE A 136 11.90 18.64 -55.78
CA PHE A 136 11.78 18.55 -54.33
C PHE A 136 10.39 19.03 -53.86
N LEU A 137 9.97 20.25 -54.23
CA LEU A 137 8.67 20.80 -53.83
C LEU A 137 7.49 19.97 -54.32
N ARG A 138 7.55 19.46 -55.56
CA ARG A 138 6.48 18.63 -56.12
C ARG A 138 6.29 17.34 -55.31
N LYS A 139 7.40 16.68 -54.96
CA LYS A 139 7.36 15.46 -54.12
C LYS A 139 6.93 15.76 -52.69
N ALA A 140 7.45 16.83 -52.09
CA ALA A 140 7.06 17.25 -50.74
C ALA A 140 5.57 17.59 -50.66
N GLY A 141 5.04 18.34 -51.63
CA GLY A 141 3.63 18.67 -51.70
C GLY A 141 2.73 17.46 -51.96
N SER A 142 3.13 16.55 -52.85
CA SER A 142 2.41 15.29 -53.06
C SER A 142 2.33 14.46 -51.78
N LEU A 143 3.44 14.35 -51.05
CA LEU A 143 3.50 13.62 -49.78
C LEU A 143 2.60 14.27 -48.72
N ILE A 144 2.54 15.60 -48.68
CA ILE A 144 1.62 16.33 -47.79
C ILE A 144 0.17 16.08 -48.17
N GLU A 145 -0.17 16.14 -49.46
CA GLU A 145 -1.55 15.95 -49.92
C GLU A 145 -2.06 14.53 -49.67
N GLU A 146 -1.19 13.53 -49.80
CA GLU A 146 -1.49 12.13 -49.54
C GLU A 146 -1.57 11.81 -48.04
N SER A 147 -0.63 12.32 -47.23
CA SER A 147 -0.54 11.95 -45.80
C SER A 147 -1.35 12.85 -44.86
N ILE A 148 -1.74 14.06 -45.29
CA ILE A 148 -2.35 15.08 -44.43
C ILE A 148 -3.65 15.63 -45.05
N PRO A 149 -4.82 15.29 -44.49
CA PRO A 149 -6.12 15.85 -44.88
C PRO A 149 -6.14 17.38 -44.80
N GLU A 150 -6.85 18.05 -45.73
CA GLU A 150 -6.89 19.53 -45.85
C GLU A 150 -7.22 20.25 -44.54
N ASP A 151 -8.23 19.76 -43.81
CA ASP A 151 -8.68 20.32 -42.54
C ASP A 151 -7.61 20.28 -41.44
N SER A 152 -6.63 19.39 -41.59
CA SER A 152 -5.56 19.16 -40.63
C SER A 152 -4.24 19.82 -41.05
N ARG A 153 -4.19 20.70 -42.06
CA ARG A 153 -2.93 21.36 -42.50
C ARG A 153 -2.65 22.62 -41.69
N ASP A 154 -1.52 22.67 -40.98
CA ASP A 154 -1.04 23.85 -40.26
C ASP A 154 -0.60 24.96 -41.23
N GLU A 155 -0.50 26.20 -40.76
CA GLU A 155 -0.10 27.37 -41.57
C GLU A 155 1.23 27.14 -42.32
N ALA A 156 2.23 26.55 -41.64
CA ALA A 156 3.51 26.21 -42.27
C ALA A 156 3.36 25.20 -43.43
N ILE A 157 2.42 24.25 -43.33
CA ILE A 157 2.18 23.24 -44.37
C ILE A 157 1.44 23.86 -45.55
N ARG A 158 0.49 24.75 -45.27
CA ARG A 158 -0.17 25.55 -46.31
C ARG A 158 0.82 26.44 -47.04
N GLN A 159 1.78 27.03 -46.34
CA GLN A 159 2.87 27.80 -46.95
C GLN A 159 3.79 26.94 -47.83
N ILE A 160 4.06 25.69 -47.46
CA ILE A 160 4.83 24.76 -48.29
C ILE A 160 4.08 24.41 -49.58
N ILE A 161 2.76 24.17 -49.49
CA ILE A 161 1.92 23.93 -50.67
C ILE A 161 1.83 25.19 -51.55
N ALA A 162 1.65 26.37 -50.96
CA ALA A 162 1.63 27.63 -51.69
C ALA A 162 2.97 27.92 -52.38
N SER A 163 4.09 27.64 -51.70
CA SER A 163 5.44 27.76 -52.27
C SER A 163 5.66 26.78 -53.42
N ARG A 164 5.17 25.53 -53.31
CA ARG A 164 5.14 24.60 -54.44
C ARG A 164 4.35 25.20 -55.61
N ASP A 165 3.16 25.73 -55.36
CA ASP A 165 2.27 26.18 -56.43
C ASP A 165 2.83 27.39 -57.18
N GLU A 166 3.44 28.31 -56.45
CA GLU A 166 4.15 29.47 -57.00
C GLU A 166 5.35 29.07 -57.84
N HIS A 167 6.15 28.10 -57.38
CA HIS A 167 7.41 27.73 -58.01
C HIS A 167 7.24 26.69 -59.14
N CYS A 168 6.18 25.87 -59.11
CA CYS A 168 5.97 24.76 -60.06
C CYS A 168 4.89 25.03 -61.13
N PHE A 169 3.92 25.91 -60.87
CA PHE A 169 2.73 26.06 -61.73
C PHE A 169 2.52 27.47 -62.28
N ARG A 170 3.31 28.48 -61.88
CA ARG A 170 3.26 29.81 -62.52
C ARG A 170 4.09 29.87 -63.81
N PRO A 171 3.61 30.57 -64.85
CA PRO A 171 4.29 30.68 -66.14
C PRO A 171 5.55 31.55 -66.10
N ASP A 172 5.66 32.46 -65.13
CA ASP A 172 6.83 33.30 -64.91
C ASP A 172 7.78 32.63 -63.91
N LYS A 173 8.91 32.10 -64.39
CA LYS A 173 9.92 31.40 -63.58
C LYS A 173 10.84 32.39 -62.83
N SER A 174 10.25 33.36 -62.14
CA SER A 174 10.96 34.45 -61.46
C SER A 174 11.19 34.18 -59.95
N ALA A 175 10.65 33.08 -59.41
CA ALA A 175 10.81 32.73 -58.01
C ALA A 175 12.23 32.21 -57.72
N PRO A 176 12.92 32.73 -56.67
CA PRO A 176 14.27 32.29 -56.31
C PRO A 176 14.31 30.82 -55.90
N ASP A 177 15.41 30.15 -56.24
CA ASP A 177 15.66 28.75 -55.85
C ASP A 177 15.65 28.58 -54.33
N ILE A 178 15.17 27.42 -53.89
CA ILE A 178 15.05 27.11 -52.47
C ILE A 178 16.44 26.78 -51.93
N THR A 179 16.80 27.46 -50.84
CA THR A 179 18.07 27.20 -50.15
C THR A 179 18.04 25.84 -49.43
N ASP A 180 19.21 25.20 -49.27
CA ASP A 180 19.32 23.94 -48.52
C ASP A 180 18.81 24.06 -47.07
N VAL A 181 18.90 25.25 -46.48
CA VAL A 181 18.36 25.54 -45.15
C VAL A 181 16.83 25.42 -45.14
N GLN A 182 16.15 26.00 -46.14
CA GLN A 182 14.70 25.88 -46.28
C GLN A 182 14.28 24.43 -46.57
N ARG A 183 15.06 23.69 -47.36
CA ARG A 183 14.83 22.25 -47.60
C ARG A 183 14.86 21.44 -46.31
N GLN A 184 15.91 21.63 -45.50
CA GLN A 184 16.04 20.93 -44.22
C GLN A 184 14.93 21.33 -43.24
N GLU A 185 14.49 22.59 -43.27
CA GLU A 185 13.39 23.08 -42.43
C GLU A 185 12.06 22.36 -42.77
N ILE A 186 11.76 22.21 -44.05
CA ILE A 186 10.58 21.50 -44.54
C ILE A 186 10.61 20.02 -44.11
N ILE A 187 11.75 19.34 -44.29
CA ILE A 187 11.91 17.92 -43.90
C ILE A 187 11.76 17.76 -42.37
N ARG A 188 12.35 18.67 -41.59
CA ARG A 188 12.26 18.66 -40.13
C ARG A 188 10.82 18.82 -39.66
N HIS A 189 10.07 19.75 -40.26
CA HIS A 189 8.66 19.96 -39.95
C HIS A 189 7.80 18.72 -40.25
N LEU A 190 8.05 18.06 -41.40
CA LEU A 190 7.34 16.82 -41.76
C LEU A 190 7.64 15.67 -40.79
N ARG A 191 8.92 15.45 -40.44
CA ARG A 191 9.32 14.43 -39.45
C ARG A 191 8.69 14.65 -38.08
N GLN A 192 8.76 15.88 -37.56
CA GLN A 192 8.21 16.19 -36.24
C GLN A 192 6.70 15.91 -36.15
N ARG A 193 5.96 16.12 -37.23
CA ARG A 193 4.51 15.91 -37.25
C ARG A 193 4.13 14.44 -37.24
N LEU A 194 4.85 13.63 -38.02
CA LEU A 194 4.65 12.17 -38.07
C LEU A 194 5.02 11.50 -36.74
N ILE A 195 6.13 11.90 -36.13
CA ILE A 195 6.56 11.36 -34.83
C ILE A 195 5.57 11.70 -33.72
N LYS A 196 5.04 12.94 -33.69
CA LYS A 196 4.00 13.33 -32.71
C LYS A 196 2.75 12.45 -32.83
N ASN A 197 2.29 12.18 -34.05
CA ASN A 197 1.12 11.33 -34.27
C ASN A 197 1.38 9.86 -33.89
N ALA A 198 2.58 9.33 -34.17
CA ALA A 198 2.97 7.98 -33.77
C ALA A 198 3.12 7.83 -32.24
N SER A 199 3.73 8.82 -31.57
CA SER A 199 3.89 8.82 -30.11
C SER A 199 2.55 8.89 -29.38
N ALA A 200 1.56 9.62 -29.92
CA ALA A 200 0.21 9.69 -29.36
C ALA A 200 -0.53 8.35 -29.48
N LEU A 201 -0.30 7.60 -30.57
CA LEU A 201 -0.87 6.27 -30.79
C LEU A 201 -0.27 5.22 -29.85
N ILE A 202 1.06 5.23 -29.67
CA ILE A 202 1.78 4.33 -28.75
C ILE A 202 1.32 4.55 -27.30
N LEU A 203 1.18 5.81 -26.88
CA LEU A 203 0.66 6.18 -25.56
C LEU A 203 -0.78 5.68 -25.36
N LEU A 204 -1.63 5.77 -26.40
CA LEU A 204 -3.01 5.28 -26.38
C LEU A 204 -3.09 3.74 -26.28
N THR A 205 -2.20 3.02 -26.97
CA THR A 205 -2.15 1.54 -26.92
C THR A 205 -1.55 1.01 -25.62
N SER A 206 -0.66 1.76 -24.98
CA SER A 206 -0.05 1.37 -23.69
C SER A 206 -1.02 1.42 -22.51
N LEU A 207 -2.18 2.07 -22.65
CA LEU A 207 -3.19 2.21 -21.61
C LEU A 207 -4.15 1.00 -21.52
N VAL A 208 -4.01 0.00 -22.41
CA VAL A 208 -4.89 -1.18 -22.51
C VAL A 208 -4.23 -2.44 -21.91
N ILE A 209 -3.20 -2.30 -21.07
CA ILE A 209 -2.54 -3.45 -20.45
C ILE A 209 -3.47 -4.09 -19.42
N SER A 210 -4.15 -5.13 -19.91
CA SER A 210 -4.72 -6.32 -19.28
C SER A 210 -4.72 -6.37 -17.75
N ASN A 211 -5.93 -6.33 -17.17
CA ASN A 211 -6.21 -7.02 -15.92
C ASN A 211 -6.02 -8.52 -16.17
N VAL A 212 -4.85 -9.06 -15.82
CA VAL A 212 -4.65 -10.51 -15.72
C VAL A 212 -5.37 -10.95 -14.45
N GLU A 213 -6.61 -11.37 -14.63
CA GLU A 213 -7.40 -12.00 -13.56
C GLU A 213 -6.73 -13.33 -13.21
N ALA A 214 -6.33 -13.48 -11.95
CA ALA A 214 -5.64 -14.68 -11.48
C ALA A 214 -6.58 -15.89 -11.66
N SER A 215 -6.12 -16.90 -12.39
CA SER A 215 -6.90 -18.13 -12.59
C SER A 215 -7.22 -18.81 -11.24
N PRO A 216 -8.42 -19.40 -11.10
CA PRO A 216 -8.78 -20.15 -9.90
C PRO A 216 -7.81 -21.33 -9.67
N PRO A 217 -7.63 -21.78 -8.42
CA PRO A 217 -6.73 -22.86 -8.06
C PRO A 217 -7.11 -24.17 -8.77
N PRO A 218 -6.14 -25.05 -8.99
CA PRO A 218 -6.42 -26.41 -9.41
C PRO A 218 -7.27 -27.15 -8.35
N GLU A 219 -8.22 -27.96 -8.82
CA GLU A 219 -9.15 -28.82 -8.05
C GLU A 219 -8.59 -29.50 -6.77
N PRO A 220 -7.40 -30.17 -6.78
CA PRO A 220 -6.88 -30.82 -5.58
C PRO A 220 -6.57 -29.84 -4.43
N GLU A 221 -6.13 -28.62 -4.74
CA GLU A 221 -5.82 -27.60 -3.72
C GLU A 221 -7.10 -27.10 -3.03
N ARG A 222 -8.17 -26.90 -3.81
CA ARG A 222 -9.48 -26.50 -3.28
C ARG A 222 -10.02 -27.52 -2.28
N ASN A 223 -9.81 -28.81 -2.55
CA ASN A 223 -10.25 -29.89 -1.66
C ASN A 223 -9.53 -29.86 -0.30
N VAL A 224 -8.23 -29.56 -0.26
CA VAL A 224 -7.47 -29.46 1.01
C VAL A 224 -7.98 -28.29 1.86
N LEU A 225 -8.26 -27.13 1.24
CA LEU A 225 -8.81 -25.96 1.94
C LEU A 225 -10.22 -26.23 2.51
N LEU A 226 -11.08 -26.88 1.73
CA LEU A 226 -12.41 -27.30 2.19
C LEU A 226 -12.34 -28.26 3.38
N GLN A 227 -11.39 -29.21 3.38
CA GLN A 227 -11.16 -30.10 4.51
C GLN A 227 -10.65 -29.33 5.73
N ALA A 228 -9.76 -28.35 5.55
CA ALA A 228 -9.25 -27.51 6.63
C ALA A 228 -10.38 -26.69 7.29
N GLU A 229 -11.29 -26.16 6.49
CA GLU A 229 -12.50 -25.47 6.97
C GLU A 229 -13.44 -26.39 7.74
N ALA A 230 -13.69 -27.59 7.22
CA ALA A 230 -14.51 -28.59 7.92
C ALA A 230 -13.87 -28.97 9.28
N ALA A 231 -12.54 -29.13 9.31
CA ALA A 231 -11.79 -29.39 10.53
C ALA A 231 -11.88 -28.23 11.53
N TRP A 232 -11.78 -26.99 11.07
CA TRP A 232 -11.97 -25.81 11.91
C TRP A 232 -13.37 -25.74 12.52
N ASN A 233 -14.40 -25.95 11.69
CA ASN A 233 -15.80 -25.90 12.12
C ASN A 233 -16.14 -26.99 13.13
N THR A 234 -15.47 -28.14 13.04
CA THR A 234 -15.57 -29.24 14.02
C THR A 234 -14.67 -29.04 15.25
N LYS A 235 -14.00 -27.89 15.37
CA LYS A 235 -13.05 -27.52 16.45
C LYS A 235 -11.82 -28.43 16.51
N ALA A 236 -11.54 -29.18 15.44
CA ALA A 236 -10.32 -29.97 15.29
C ALA A 236 -9.15 -29.08 14.86
N TYR A 237 -8.79 -28.09 15.69
CA TYR A 237 -7.84 -27.03 15.33
C TYR A 237 -6.44 -27.53 14.95
N ARG A 238 -5.98 -28.64 15.55
CA ARG A 238 -4.70 -29.26 15.19
C ARG A 238 -4.71 -29.86 13.79
N LEU A 239 -5.82 -30.52 13.42
CA LEU A 239 -6.01 -31.08 12.09
C LEU A 239 -6.20 -29.98 11.05
N ALA A 240 -6.94 -28.92 11.39
CA ALA A 240 -7.07 -27.73 10.56
C ALA A 240 -5.70 -27.07 10.29
N LEU A 241 -4.86 -26.95 11.34
CA LEU A 241 -3.51 -26.42 11.22
C LEU A 241 -2.65 -27.23 10.23
N GLU A 242 -2.65 -28.57 10.34
CA GLU A 242 -1.89 -29.45 9.43
C GLU A 242 -2.37 -29.32 7.98
N LEU A 243 -3.67 -29.25 7.76
CA LEU A 243 -4.25 -29.06 6.43
C LEU A 243 -3.94 -27.67 5.85
N TYR A 244 -3.99 -26.61 6.66
CA TYR A 244 -3.59 -25.27 6.20
C TYR A 244 -2.08 -25.15 5.94
N GLN A 245 -1.23 -25.83 6.72
CA GLN A 245 0.21 -25.90 6.44
C GLN A 245 0.48 -26.61 5.11
N THR A 246 -0.23 -27.71 4.84
CA THR A 246 -0.17 -28.40 3.55
C THR A 246 -0.63 -27.48 2.40
N ALA A 247 -1.68 -26.69 2.61
CA ALA A 247 -2.13 -25.71 1.62
C ALA A 247 -1.10 -24.58 1.41
N HIS A 248 -0.41 -24.15 2.47
CA HIS A 248 0.66 -23.14 2.41
C HIS A 248 1.89 -23.63 1.64
N GLU A 249 2.25 -24.90 1.76
CA GLU A 249 3.35 -25.47 0.96
C GLU A 249 3.09 -25.36 -0.55
N ASN A 250 1.84 -25.54 -0.97
CA ASN A 250 1.42 -25.39 -2.37
C ASN A 250 1.28 -23.91 -2.79
N ARG A 251 0.92 -23.01 -1.86
CA ARG A 251 0.76 -21.57 -2.08
C ARG A 251 1.47 -20.74 -1.01
N PRO A 252 2.81 -20.63 -1.05
CA PRO A 252 3.59 -19.96 -0.02
C PRO A 252 3.32 -18.44 0.06
N SER A 253 2.57 -17.90 -0.91
CA SER A 253 2.27 -16.48 -1.05
C SER A 253 0.80 -16.13 -0.79
N SER A 254 0.01 -16.97 -0.09
CA SER A 254 -1.37 -16.63 0.29
C SER A 254 -1.45 -16.03 1.70
N SER A 255 -1.86 -14.75 1.77
CA SER A 255 -2.06 -14.04 3.05
C SER A 255 -3.20 -14.65 3.88
N ASP A 256 -4.28 -15.09 3.23
CA ASP A 256 -5.45 -15.68 3.89
C ASP A 256 -5.13 -17.06 4.51
N ILE A 257 -4.32 -17.88 3.84
CA ILE A 257 -3.87 -19.17 4.41
C ILE A 257 -3.03 -18.92 5.66
N LEU A 258 -2.10 -17.96 5.63
CA LEU A 258 -1.28 -17.59 6.80
C LEU A 258 -2.14 -17.05 7.94
N TYR A 259 -3.13 -16.22 7.63
CA TYR A 259 -4.12 -15.74 8.60
C TYR A 259 -4.86 -16.91 9.25
N ASN A 260 -5.33 -17.88 8.47
CA ASN A 260 -6.01 -19.07 8.99
C ASN A 260 -5.10 -19.97 9.85
N ILE A 261 -3.82 -20.09 9.49
CA ILE A 261 -2.81 -20.76 10.33
C ILE A 261 -2.65 -20.03 11.68
N GLY A 262 -2.56 -18.70 11.66
CA GLY A 262 -2.50 -17.88 12.87
C GLY A 262 -3.71 -18.06 13.78
N ASN A 263 -4.91 -18.11 13.19
CA ASN A 263 -6.15 -18.41 13.89
C ASN A 263 -6.13 -19.79 14.56
N CYS A 264 -5.56 -20.81 13.90
CA CYS A 264 -5.41 -22.15 14.46
C CYS A 264 -4.48 -22.15 15.68
N HIS A 265 -3.30 -21.53 15.57
CA HIS A 265 -2.38 -21.36 16.69
C HIS A 265 -3.03 -20.63 17.86
N PHE A 266 -3.81 -19.58 17.60
CA PHE A 266 -4.52 -18.87 18.66
C PHE A 266 -5.53 -19.77 19.38
N LYS A 267 -6.33 -20.56 18.65
CA LYS A 267 -7.28 -21.52 19.26
C LYS A 267 -6.59 -22.66 20.00
N LEU A 268 -5.34 -22.95 19.69
CA LEU A 268 -4.49 -23.89 20.43
C LEU A 268 -3.83 -23.26 21.68
N GLY A 269 -4.01 -21.96 21.91
CA GLY A 269 -3.41 -21.22 23.04
C GLY A 269 -1.98 -20.74 22.78
N GLU A 270 -1.53 -20.80 21.52
CA GLU A 270 -0.16 -20.49 21.10
C GLU A 270 -0.08 -19.05 20.55
N SER A 271 -0.38 -18.06 21.40
CA SER A 271 -0.53 -16.65 20.99
C SER A 271 0.70 -16.07 20.28
N GLY A 272 1.91 -16.48 20.66
CA GLY A 272 3.14 -16.02 19.99
C GLY A 272 3.29 -16.55 18.57
N LEU A 273 2.92 -17.81 18.31
CA LEU A 273 2.86 -18.36 16.96
C LEU A 273 1.73 -17.71 16.14
N ALA A 274 0.58 -17.46 16.77
CA ALA A 274 -0.50 -16.74 16.11
C ALA A 274 -0.06 -15.34 15.63
N SER A 275 0.59 -14.56 16.50
CA SER A 275 1.17 -13.26 16.12
C SER A 275 2.20 -13.37 15.00
N LEU A 276 3.07 -14.37 15.03
CA LEU A 276 4.04 -14.61 13.95
C LEU A 276 3.35 -14.80 12.60
N TYR A 277 2.31 -15.64 12.55
CA TYR A 277 1.59 -15.92 11.31
C TYR A 277 0.74 -14.73 10.83
N TYR A 278 0.18 -13.92 11.73
CA TYR A 278 -0.44 -12.64 11.32
C TYR A 278 0.58 -11.65 10.77
N HIS A 279 1.76 -11.54 11.40
CA HIS A 279 2.84 -10.73 10.85
C HIS A 279 3.26 -11.21 9.45
N ARG A 280 3.32 -12.53 9.22
CA ARG A 280 3.59 -13.13 7.90
C ARG A 280 2.48 -12.84 6.90
N ALA A 281 1.22 -12.95 7.28
CA ALA A 281 0.10 -12.56 6.43
C ALA A 281 0.22 -11.09 5.98
N LEU A 282 0.59 -10.21 6.91
CA LEU A 282 0.81 -8.78 6.66
C LEU A 282 2.08 -8.47 5.85
N GLN A 283 3.03 -9.39 5.73
CA GLN A 283 4.13 -9.26 4.77
C GLN A 283 3.66 -9.46 3.33
N ILE A 284 2.64 -10.30 3.13
CA ILE A 284 2.07 -10.59 1.80
C ILE A 284 1.03 -9.54 1.44
N ASP A 285 0.07 -9.30 2.33
CA ASP A 285 -0.96 -8.29 2.20
C ASP A 285 -0.90 -7.34 3.40
N PRO A 286 -0.17 -6.22 3.31
CA PRO A 286 -0.08 -5.22 4.37
C PRO A 286 -1.42 -4.59 4.78
N THR A 287 -2.47 -4.78 3.98
CA THR A 287 -3.81 -4.23 4.19
C THR A 287 -4.81 -5.26 4.67
N HIS A 288 -4.40 -6.50 4.93
CA HIS A 288 -5.30 -7.56 5.38
C HIS A 288 -6.00 -7.17 6.69
N PRO A 289 -7.31 -6.84 6.65
CA PRO A 289 -7.96 -6.17 7.77
C PRO A 289 -8.12 -7.11 8.97
N GLU A 290 -8.45 -8.37 8.73
CA GLU A 290 -8.63 -9.37 9.78
C GLU A 290 -7.30 -9.73 10.47
N ALA A 291 -6.21 -9.86 9.71
CA ALA A 291 -4.88 -10.10 10.27
C ALA A 291 -4.40 -8.92 11.13
N LEU A 292 -4.62 -7.68 10.69
CA LEU A 292 -4.33 -6.47 11.49
C LEU A 292 -5.12 -6.47 12.79
N GLN A 293 -6.41 -6.75 12.72
CA GLN A 293 -7.29 -6.73 13.89
C GLN A 293 -6.93 -7.83 14.90
N ASN A 294 -6.74 -9.06 14.45
CA ASN A 294 -6.39 -10.17 15.33
C ASN A 294 -5.00 -9.99 15.95
N LEU A 295 -4.05 -9.43 15.20
CA LEU A 295 -2.74 -9.08 15.73
C LEU A 295 -2.85 -8.03 16.84
N GLN A 296 -3.62 -6.96 16.62
CA GLN A 296 -3.87 -5.94 17.65
C GLN A 296 -4.56 -6.52 18.89
N PHE A 297 -5.50 -7.44 18.70
CA PHE A 297 -6.17 -8.14 19.80
C PHE A 297 -5.15 -8.91 20.65
N ILE A 298 -4.33 -9.77 20.03
CA ILE A 298 -3.31 -10.56 20.75
C ILE A 298 -2.30 -9.63 21.44
N GLN A 299 -1.86 -8.56 20.77
CA GLN A 299 -0.90 -7.62 21.35
C GLN A 299 -1.46 -6.91 22.58
N LYS A 300 -2.75 -6.54 22.58
CA LYS A 300 -3.43 -5.98 23.75
C LYS A 300 -3.59 -7.00 24.88
N GLU A 301 -3.98 -8.23 24.55
CA GLU A 301 -4.20 -9.30 25.53
C GLU A 301 -2.90 -9.73 26.22
N THR A 302 -1.82 -9.87 25.45
CA THR A 302 -0.50 -10.30 25.94
C THR A 302 0.30 -9.18 26.59
N GLY A 303 -0.07 -7.92 26.35
CA GLY A 303 0.74 -6.76 26.77
C GLY A 303 2.02 -6.61 25.96
N ALA A 304 1.98 -6.93 24.66
CA ALA A 304 3.12 -6.83 23.77
C ALA A 304 3.65 -5.40 23.66
N ILE A 305 4.97 -5.25 23.60
CA ILE A 305 5.62 -3.94 23.48
C ILE A 305 5.57 -3.51 22.01
N LEU A 306 4.80 -2.45 21.74
CA LEU A 306 4.60 -1.93 20.38
C LEU A 306 5.52 -0.75 20.09
N PRO A 307 5.96 -0.58 18.82
CA PRO A 307 6.68 0.62 18.42
C PRO A 307 5.81 1.84 18.65
N THR A 308 6.35 2.80 19.42
CA THR A 308 5.70 4.09 19.62
C THR A 308 5.72 4.86 18.31
N ALA A 309 4.54 5.11 17.74
CA ALA A 309 4.40 5.94 16.56
C ALA A 309 4.86 7.38 16.88
N THR A 310 5.64 7.95 15.98
CA THR A 310 6.12 9.34 16.11
C THR A 310 4.97 10.33 15.93
N GLY A 311 5.17 11.58 16.36
CA GLY A 311 4.11 12.61 16.34
C GLY A 311 3.42 12.72 14.97
N TYR A 312 4.17 12.82 13.87
CA TYR A 312 3.59 12.92 12.53
C TYR A 312 2.93 11.61 12.05
N GLN A 313 3.42 10.44 12.48
CA GLN A 313 2.81 9.15 12.14
C GLN A 313 1.42 9.04 12.76
N ASN A 314 1.23 9.54 13.99
CA ASN A 314 -0.10 9.62 14.61
C ASN A 314 -1.06 10.48 13.78
N TRP A 315 -0.59 11.62 13.27
CA TRP A 315 -1.38 12.49 12.40
C TRP A 315 -1.76 11.83 11.08
N ILE A 316 -0.82 11.14 10.43
CA ILE A 316 -1.08 10.43 9.17
C ILE A 316 -2.03 9.24 9.38
N SER A 317 -1.91 8.54 10.52
CA SER A 317 -2.76 7.39 10.83
C SER A 317 -4.19 7.75 11.24
N LEU A 318 -4.50 9.04 11.48
CA LEU A 318 -5.88 9.50 11.72
C LEU A 318 -6.80 9.18 10.53
N VAL A 319 -6.23 9.14 9.33
CA VAL A 319 -6.94 8.85 8.09
C VAL A 319 -6.50 7.48 7.58
N SER A 320 -7.47 6.70 7.07
CA SER A 320 -7.19 5.36 6.56
C SER A 320 -6.27 5.43 5.35
N ARG A 321 -5.37 4.44 5.22
CA ARG A 321 -4.50 4.29 4.04
C ARG A 321 -5.30 4.28 2.73
N ASP A 322 -6.49 3.68 2.75
CA ASP A 322 -7.41 3.64 1.60
C ASP A 322 -7.86 5.04 1.14
N THR A 323 -8.05 5.97 2.07
CA THR A 323 -8.42 7.36 1.73
C THR A 323 -7.30 8.07 0.97
N TYR A 324 -6.03 7.83 1.33
CA TYR A 324 -4.90 8.38 0.58
C TYR A 324 -4.74 7.70 -0.78
N SER A 325 -5.03 6.40 -0.87
CA SER A 325 -5.06 5.66 -2.14
C SER A 325 -6.13 6.22 -3.09
N THR A 326 -7.34 6.43 -2.60
CA THR A 326 -8.44 7.01 -3.37
C THR A 326 -8.16 8.46 -3.78
N ALA A 327 -7.57 9.27 -2.90
CA ALA A 327 -7.14 10.64 -3.23
C ALA A 327 -6.04 10.68 -4.32
N LEU A 328 -5.09 9.76 -4.27
CA LEU A 328 -4.06 9.59 -5.31
C LEU A 328 -4.70 9.22 -6.65
N ALA A 329 -5.60 8.23 -6.66
CA ALA A 329 -6.30 7.85 -7.87
C ALA A 329 -7.21 8.96 -8.41
N ALA A 330 -7.84 9.76 -7.54
CA ALA A 330 -8.64 10.91 -7.94
C ALA A 330 -7.77 12.00 -8.60
N GLY A 331 -6.56 12.22 -8.09
CA GLY A 331 -5.56 13.09 -8.72
C GLY A 331 -5.22 12.64 -10.15
N PHE A 332 -4.97 11.34 -10.35
CA PHE A 332 -4.72 10.78 -11.68
C PHE A 332 -5.93 10.90 -12.62
N TRP A 333 -7.15 10.63 -12.14
CA TRP A 333 -8.37 10.81 -12.93
C TRP A 333 -8.56 12.27 -13.36
N LEU A 334 -8.33 13.23 -12.46
CA LEU A 334 -8.39 14.66 -12.78
C LEU A 334 -7.38 15.05 -13.86
N ILE A 335 -6.15 14.54 -13.79
CA ILE A 335 -5.12 14.79 -14.79
C ILE A 335 -5.55 14.19 -16.14
N LEU A 336 -5.94 12.92 -16.16
CA LEU A 336 -6.33 12.21 -17.39
C LEU A 336 -7.49 12.90 -18.10
N LEU A 337 -8.56 13.21 -17.35
CA LEU A 337 -9.73 13.89 -17.90
C LEU A 337 -9.39 15.32 -18.39
N ALA A 338 -8.52 16.05 -17.67
CA ALA A 338 -8.07 17.37 -18.11
C ALA A 338 -7.23 17.32 -19.39
N VAL A 339 -6.34 16.32 -19.53
CA VAL A 339 -5.56 16.11 -20.77
C VAL A 339 -6.48 15.75 -21.94
N LEU A 340 -7.35 14.75 -21.78
CA LEU A 340 -8.28 14.32 -22.83
C LEU A 340 -9.19 15.47 -23.27
N SER A 341 -9.70 16.26 -22.31
CA SER A 341 -10.56 17.39 -22.61
C SER A 341 -9.82 18.57 -23.27
N LEU A 342 -8.55 18.83 -22.91
CA LEU A 342 -7.67 19.81 -23.59
C LEU A 342 -7.39 19.47 -25.04
N LEU A 343 -7.24 18.17 -25.34
CA LEU A 343 -7.04 17.68 -26.70
C LEU A 343 -8.28 17.96 -27.54
N GLN A 344 -9.48 17.89 -26.97
CA GLN A 344 -10.72 18.08 -27.70
C GLN A 344 -11.17 19.54 -27.80
N THR A 345 -11.11 20.29 -26.70
CA THR A 345 -11.67 21.65 -26.63
C THR A 345 -10.63 22.66 -26.16
N HIS A 346 -10.41 23.71 -26.98
CA HIS A 346 -9.53 24.81 -26.62
C HIS A 346 -10.25 25.96 -25.89
N ARG A 347 -11.58 25.87 -25.73
CA ARG A 347 -12.41 26.92 -25.15
C ARG A 347 -12.11 27.17 -23.66
N PHE A 348 -11.83 26.12 -22.90
CA PHE A 348 -11.69 26.19 -21.43
C PHE A 348 -10.26 25.91 -20.95
N ARG A 349 -9.24 26.38 -21.68
CA ARG A 349 -7.81 26.14 -21.36
C ARG A 349 -7.42 26.50 -19.92
N ARG A 350 -7.99 27.57 -19.34
CA ARG A 350 -7.71 27.96 -17.94
C ARG A 350 -8.24 26.94 -16.94
N PHE A 351 -9.45 26.44 -17.15
CA PHE A 351 -10.06 25.41 -16.31
C PHE A 351 -9.27 24.11 -16.34
N HIS A 352 -8.91 23.62 -17.53
CA HIS A 352 -8.10 22.40 -17.61
C HIS A 352 -6.71 22.54 -17.01
N ARG A 353 -6.05 23.70 -17.17
CA ARG A 353 -4.79 23.98 -16.48
C ARG A 353 -4.96 23.93 -14.96
N ALA A 354 -6.04 24.49 -14.41
CA ALA A 354 -6.34 24.38 -13.00
C ALA A 354 -6.55 22.92 -12.56
N CYS A 355 -7.28 22.11 -13.32
CA CYS A 355 -7.46 20.68 -13.04
C CYS A 355 -6.14 19.89 -13.07
N LEU A 356 -5.23 20.19 -14.01
CA LEU A 356 -3.89 19.58 -14.05
C LEU A 356 -3.07 19.95 -12.83
N TRP A 357 -3.09 21.21 -12.42
CA TRP A 357 -2.39 21.68 -11.21
C TRP A 357 -2.95 21.00 -9.95
N VAL A 358 -4.27 21.04 -9.77
CA VAL A 358 -4.93 20.42 -8.60
C VAL A 358 -4.68 18.91 -8.57
N GLY A 359 -4.89 18.22 -9.69
CA GLY A 359 -4.68 16.77 -9.77
C GLY A 359 -3.23 16.34 -9.52
N SER A 360 -2.25 17.15 -9.97
CA SER A 360 -0.83 16.87 -9.72
C SER A 360 -0.47 17.08 -8.25
N VAL A 361 -0.94 18.17 -7.64
CA VAL A 361 -0.70 18.46 -6.22
C VAL A 361 -1.32 17.39 -5.33
N THR A 362 -2.55 16.96 -5.60
CA THR A 362 -3.21 15.90 -4.83
C THR A 362 -2.52 14.55 -4.99
N ALA A 363 -2.10 14.19 -6.21
CA ALA A 363 -1.37 12.94 -6.46
C ALA A 363 0.00 12.92 -5.75
N ILE A 364 0.75 14.02 -5.81
CA ILE A 364 2.06 14.14 -5.14
C ILE A 364 1.88 14.10 -3.62
N ALA A 365 0.97 14.91 -3.06
CA ALA A 365 0.74 14.95 -1.61
C ALA A 365 0.23 13.62 -1.06
N SER A 366 -0.70 12.96 -1.75
CA SER A 366 -1.21 11.66 -1.32
C SER A 366 -0.15 10.56 -1.49
N GLY A 367 0.65 10.62 -2.55
CA GLY A 367 1.76 9.69 -2.78
C GLY A 367 2.86 9.79 -1.73
N THR A 368 3.27 11.01 -1.34
CA THR A 368 4.27 11.21 -0.28
C THR A 368 3.78 10.71 1.07
N VAL A 369 2.49 10.94 1.38
CA VAL A 369 1.86 10.43 2.60
C VAL A 369 1.78 8.91 2.59
N LEU A 370 1.44 8.27 1.46
CA LEU A 370 1.41 6.81 1.34
C LEU A 370 2.79 6.17 1.53
N ILE A 371 3.84 6.78 1.01
CA ILE A 371 5.23 6.33 1.22
C ILE A 371 5.63 6.49 2.69
N SER A 372 5.20 7.57 3.32
CA SER A 372 5.51 7.88 4.72
C SER A 372 4.54 7.26 5.72
N TYR A 373 3.56 6.48 5.25
CA TYR A 373 2.52 5.90 6.10
C TYR A 373 3.17 4.93 7.08
N PRO A 374 2.85 5.01 8.39
CA PRO A 374 3.46 4.15 9.39
C PRO A 374 3.17 2.69 9.04
N THR A 375 4.22 1.99 8.63
CA THR A 375 4.24 0.56 8.38
C THR A 375 5.16 -0.08 9.41
N LEU A 376 4.94 -1.36 9.71
CA LEU A 376 5.77 -2.11 10.66
C LEU A 376 7.27 -2.08 10.31
N SER A 377 7.62 -1.84 9.04
CA SER A 377 9.01 -1.64 8.57
C SER A 377 9.71 -0.36 9.04
N GLY A 378 8.98 0.58 9.65
CA GLY A 378 9.59 1.75 10.28
C GLY A 378 10.41 1.40 11.53
N PHE A 379 10.15 0.23 12.14
CA PHE A 379 10.85 -0.23 13.35
C PHE A 379 12.18 -0.93 13.02
N ALA A 380 12.19 -1.83 12.04
CA ALA A 380 13.39 -2.49 11.54
C ALA A 380 13.21 -2.94 10.08
N ALA A 381 14.31 -3.32 9.43
CA ALA A 381 14.21 -3.90 8.09
C ALA A 381 13.44 -5.24 8.17
N HIS A 382 12.64 -5.55 7.14
CA HIS A 382 11.77 -6.74 7.14
C HIS A 382 12.48 -8.06 7.45
N HIS A 383 13.74 -8.22 7.04
CA HIS A 383 14.55 -9.41 7.30
C HIS A 383 15.10 -9.49 8.74
N GLU A 384 15.05 -8.38 9.48
CA GLU A 384 15.44 -8.29 10.89
C GLU A 384 14.24 -8.48 11.84
N HIS A 385 13.02 -8.60 11.32
CA HIS A 385 11.83 -8.79 12.14
C HIS A 385 11.76 -10.19 12.73
N VAL A 386 11.68 -10.24 14.06
CA VAL A 386 11.56 -11.45 14.85
C VAL A 386 10.41 -11.30 15.85
N VAL A 387 9.61 -12.35 16.01
CA VAL A 387 8.50 -12.37 16.96
C VAL A 387 8.84 -13.29 18.12
N MET A 388 8.53 -12.86 19.33
CA MET A 388 8.61 -13.69 20.53
C MET A 388 7.50 -14.74 20.50
N ILE A 389 7.85 -16.02 20.39
CA ILE A 389 6.89 -17.13 20.45
C ILE A 389 6.53 -17.45 21.90
N HIS A 390 7.54 -17.51 22.77
CA HIS A 390 7.39 -17.88 24.17
C HIS A 390 7.81 -16.72 25.07
N SER A 391 7.17 -16.58 26.23
CA SER A 391 7.64 -15.63 27.23
C SER A 391 8.96 -16.10 27.82
N ALA A 392 9.94 -15.20 27.80
CA ALA A 392 11.25 -15.44 28.40
C ALA A 392 11.56 -14.31 29.39
N PRO A 393 12.00 -14.63 30.63
CA PRO A 393 12.54 -13.62 31.52
C PRO A 393 13.90 -13.17 30.99
N VAL A 394 14.07 -11.88 30.75
CA VAL A 394 15.33 -11.37 30.20
C VAL A 394 15.95 -10.30 31.10
N MET A 395 17.28 -10.33 31.20
CA MET A 395 18.06 -9.24 31.81
C MET A 395 18.38 -8.20 30.73
N ALA A 396 18.04 -6.94 31.00
CA ALA A 396 18.45 -5.82 30.17
C ALA A 396 19.99 -5.67 30.28
N GLY A 397 20.71 -5.85 29.18
CA GLY A 397 22.17 -5.79 29.19
C GLY A 397 22.86 -6.27 27.92
N SER A 398 24.15 -6.00 27.82
CA SER A 398 25.02 -6.40 26.69
C SER A 398 25.57 -7.82 26.82
N SER A 399 25.43 -8.46 27.99
CA SER A 399 25.96 -9.79 28.28
C SER A 399 24.87 -10.85 28.32
N ALA A 400 25.10 -11.96 27.62
CA ALA A 400 24.22 -13.13 27.63
C ALA A 400 24.44 -13.91 28.93
N THR A 401 23.75 -13.54 29.99
CA THR A 401 23.80 -14.28 31.26
C THR A 401 22.45 -14.93 31.50
N THR A 402 22.41 -16.26 31.41
CA THR A 402 21.36 -17.06 32.04
C THR A 402 21.24 -16.65 33.51
N PRO A 403 20.03 -16.60 34.08
CA PRO A 403 19.90 -16.57 35.53
C PRO A 403 20.52 -17.86 36.08
N GLU A 404 21.74 -17.79 36.61
CA GLU A 404 22.34 -18.88 37.37
C GLU A 404 21.48 -19.07 38.62
N LYS A 405 20.73 -20.18 38.68
CA LYS A 405 20.14 -20.64 39.94
C LYS A 405 21.31 -21.06 40.84
N ASN A 406 21.44 -20.47 42.03
CA ASN A 406 22.33 -21.06 43.04
C ASN A 406 21.92 -22.52 43.31
N ARG A 407 22.89 -23.32 43.77
CA ARG A 407 22.64 -24.69 44.30
C ARG A 407 21.55 -24.74 45.38
N ASP A 408 21.21 -23.59 45.97
CA ASP A 408 20.20 -23.43 47.01
C ASP A 408 18.88 -22.80 46.51
N GLY A 409 18.69 -22.64 45.19
CA GLY A 409 17.44 -22.16 44.59
C GLY A 409 17.19 -20.63 44.64
N SER A 410 18.09 -19.86 45.26
CA SER A 410 18.02 -18.39 45.27
C SER A 410 18.78 -17.77 44.09
N ALA A 411 18.17 -16.81 43.39
CA ALA A 411 18.80 -16.10 42.27
C ALA A 411 19.90 -15.15 42.81
N MET A 412 21.14 -15.35 42.36
CA MET A 412 22.23 -14.42 42.63
C MET A 412 22.05 -13.22 41.69
N ASN A 413 21.95 -12.02 42.27
CA ASN A 413 21.62 -10.73 41.64
C ASN A 413 20.12 -10.42 41.55
N SER A 414 19.71 -9.47 42.38
CA SER A 414 18.44 -8.72 42.33
C SER A 414 18.37 -7.78 41.11
N GLN A 415 18.83 -8.23 39.95
CA GLN A 415 18.63 -7.51 38.69
C GLN A 415 17.24 -7.91 38.16
N SER A 416 16.37 -6.92 38.01
CA SER A 416 14.97 -7.12 37.64
C SER A 416 14.86 -7.81 36.28
N LEU A 417 14.56 -9.12 36.31
CA LEU A 417 14.20 -9.89 35.13
C LEU A 417 12.84 -9.39 34.62
N PHE A 418 12.80 -8.86 33.40
CA PHE A 418 11.56 -8.45 32.76
C PHE A 418 11.09 -9.55 31.82
N PRO A 419 9.91 -10.15 32.01
CA PRO A 419 9.35 -11.09 31.06
C PRO A 419 8.90 -10.35 29.81
N ILE A 420 9.38 -10.78 28.64
CA ILE A 420 8.87 -10.27 27.37
C ILE A 420 7.63 -11.08 26.99
N ALA A 421 6.53 -10.39 26.68
CA ALA A 421 5.27 -11.01 26.30
C ALA A 421 5.37 -11.74 24.95
N PRO A 422 4.71 -12.91 24.78
CA PRO A 422 4.62 -13.57 23.49
C PRO A 422 3.85 -12.69 22.50
N GLY A 423 4.22 -12.74 21.22
CA GLY A 423 3.69 -11.88 20.16
C GLY A 423 4.36 -10.51 20.05
N THR A 424 5.33 -10.19 20.92
CA THR A 424 6.11 -8.94 20.82
C THR A 424 7.03 -8.96 19.59
N LEU A 425 6.92 -7.93 18.76
CA LEU A 425 7.82 -7.72 17.61
C LEU A 425 9.15 -7.14 18.09
N CYS A 426 10.24 -7.77 17.65
CA CYS A 426 11.61 -7.45 18.02
C CYS A 426 12.47 -7.31 16.76
N ARG A 427 13.55 -6.54 16.89
CA ARG A 427 14.60 -6.42 15.87
C ARG A 427 15.74 -7.38 16.20
N LEU A 428 16.11 -8.22 15.26
CA LEU A 428 17.26 -9.10 15.34
C LEU A 428 18.56 -8.30 15.14
N ILE A 429 19.45 -8.32 16.13
CA ILE A 429 20.77 -7.66 16.03
C ILE A 429 21.86 -8.69 15.72
N ALA A 430 21.90 -9.81 16.44
CA ALA A 430 22.94 -10.82 16.27
C ALA A 430 22.50 -12.21 16.77
N ASN A 431 23.06 -13.26 16.16
CA ASN A 431 22.94 -14.64 16.65
C ASN A 431 24.28 -15.13 17.17
N ARG A 432 24.30 -15.77 18.34
CA ARG A 432 25.49 -16.39 18.95
C ARG A 432 25.13 -17.73 19.57
N GLY A 433 25.32 -18.80 18.82
CA GLY A 433 24.98 -20.17 19.25
C GLY A 433 23.49 -20.29 19.58
N GLU A 434 23.19 -20.70 20.81
CA GLU A 434 21.83 -20.85 21.34
C GLU A 434 21.15 -19.53 21.73
N TRP A 435 21.81 -18.38 21.52
CA TRP A 435 21.33 -17.07 21.95
C TRP A 435 21.12 -16.11 20.79
N THR A 436 20.02 -15.38 20.87
CA THR A 436 19.63 -14.32 19.94
C THR A 436 19.67 -12.99 20.67
N TYR A 437 20.40 -12.02 20.13
CA TYR A 437 20.40 -10.64 20.63
C TYR A 437 19.32 -9.84 19.92
N ILE A 438 18.36 -9.34 20.68
CA ILE A 438 17.19 -8.62 20.17
C ILE A 438 17.10 -7.20 20.74
N GLU A 439 16.42 -6.34 20.01
CA GLU A 439 15.99 -5.02 20.45
C GLU A 439 14.47 -4.89 20.38
N LEU A 440 13.88 -4.41 21.45
CA LEU A 440 12.45 -4.15 21.60
C LEU A 440 12.12 -2.73 21.13
N ALA A 441 10.83 -2.50 20.92
CA ALA A 441 10.33 -1.24 20.38
C ALA A 441 10.54 -0.01 21.29
N ASN A 442 10.74 -0.24 22.58
CA ASN A 442 11.10 0.79 23.57
C ASN A 442 12.62 1.03 23.68
N GLY A 443 13.44 0.41 22.82
CA GLY A 443 14.90 0.51 22.82
C GLY A 443 15.60 -0.43 23.80
N LEU A 444 14.87 -1.27 24.53
CA LEU A 444 15.47 -2.26 25.43
C LEU A 444 16.14 -3.37 24.60
N ARG A 445 17.39 -3.69 24.93
CA ARG A 445 18.15 -4.76 24.29
C ARG A 445 18.44 -5.90 25.24
N ALA A 446 18.34 -7.11 24.73
CA ALA A 446 18.33 -8.29 25.56
C ALA A 446 18.80 -9.55 24.79
N TRP A 447 19.45 -10.48 25.49
CA TRP A 447 19.79 -11.79 24.96
C TRP A 447 18.72 -12.81 25.34
N VAL A 448 18.19 -13.51 24.34
CA VAL A 448 17.08 -14.44 24.52
C VAL A 448 17.44 -15.78 23.90
N PRO A 449 17.02 -16.92 24.49
CA PRO A 449 17.23 -18.23 23.88
C PRO A 449 16.63 -18.30 22.48
N ARG A 450 17.36 -18.90 21.54
CA ARG A 450 16.99 -18.94 20.12
C ARG A 450 15.60 -19.56 19.87
N ASN A 451 15.21 -20.54 20.68
CA ASN A 451 13.92 -21.24 20.60
C ASN A 451 12.69 -20.41 21.05
N THR A 452 12.91 -19.25 21.67
CA THR A 452 11.80 -18.37 22.09
C THR A 452 11.44 -17.34 21.02
N THR A 453 12.25 -17.23 19.97
CA THR A 453 12.16 -16.20 18.95
C THR A 453 12.09 -16.83 17.56
N CYS A 454 11.24 -16.32 16.67
CA CYS A 454 11.19 -16.79 15.28
C CYS A 454 11.16 -15.62 14.30
N PRO A 455 11.95 -15.68 13.21
CA PRO A 455 11.93 -14.64 12.20
C PRO A 455 10.63 -14.66 11.39
N VAL A 456 10.12 -13.46 11.08
CA VAL A 456 8.93 -13.30 10.25
C VAL A 456 9.20 -13.77 8.83
N LEU A 457 10.40 -13.50 8.30
CA LEU A 457 10.84 -13.92 6.97
C LEU A 457 11.98 -14.97 7.06
N PRO A 458 12.03 -15.96 6.14
CA PRO A 458 11.12 -16.17 5.01
C PRO A 458 9.79 -16.78 5.44
N VAL A 459 8.70 -16.40 4.75
CA VAL A 459 7.33 -16.88 5.04
C VAL A 459 7.18 -18.39 4.87
N SER A 460 8.02 -19.00 4.03
CA SER A 460 8.06 -20.46 3.80
C SER A 460 8.69 -21.25 4.94
N ALA A 461 9.39 -20.62 5.88
CA ALA A 461 10.01 -21.33 7.00
C ALA A 461 8.94 -21.73 8.03
N ILE A 462 8.65 -23.02 8.13
CA ILE A 462 7.81 -23.57 9.21
C ILE A 462 8.65 -23.49 10.50
N PRO A 463 8.15 -22.84 11.58
CA PRO A 463 8.82 -22.86 12.86
C PRO A 463 9.03 -24.32 13.30
N GLU A 464 10.25 -24.68 13.72
CA GLU A 464 10.51 -26.04 14.22
C GLU A 464 9.51 -26.35 15.35
N ARG A 465 8.95 -27.57 15.35
CA ARG A 465 8.02 -28.01 16.40
C ARG A 465 8.75 -27.91 17.75
N PHE A 466 8.31 -26.99 18.59
CA PHE A 466 8.83 -26.78 19.94
C PHE A 466 8.22 -27.75 20.95
#